data_AF-A0A2V6T6B5-F1
#
_entry.id   AF-A0A2V6T6B5-F1
#
_cell.length_a   1.000
_cell.length_b   1.000
_cell.length_c   1.000
_cell.angle_alpha   90.00
_cell.angle_beta   90.00
_cell.angle_gamma   90.00
#
_symmetry.space_group_name_H-M   'P 1'
#
loop_
_entity.id
_entity.type
_entity.pdbx_description
1 polymer ?
#
loop_
_entity_poly.entity_id
_entity_poly.type
_entity_poly.pdbx_seq_one_letter_code
_entity_poly.pdbx_strand_id
1 'polypeptide(L)'
;MPTSNRMSRAVYGGRSAPPGRRSGRPALRGTDRMCESLAMRRAAEYVASLRDGRAIFLDGERIDDVTKHAAFAEPIRRIAERYDAAQQAPDITTCVDPASGRRIGAMWLIPRSAEDLGRRRAAHRFWAEGSYGLMGRTPDHVASVLTAFAGWRHLFDRAGQRFGDNVVRFYEKARDEDLYVAYAIVPPQVDRSTPAHQHREPFLHTGVVRETDAGIVLRGAHAIATSVTMADWLYVSYITPLVPGDEDYAISLVVPVNADGLCLYPRRPYASLATSVYDYPLSTRYDEVDTTVVFDDVFVPWEQVFVHKNVELVTAQWHESPAHTTGNFQSLVRFGVKLEFMAGLALKLVETQRSGDDPTTQATLGGDLAAYCAAFDGLVKAAERFPLVSHGYARPHPQYIYAGMSLQRRLIVDMYRTVRELAGGAFQTMPSSEAAFLSPETRAHAERYYQSSTTGARDRIKLLKLIWDLIGTEYGGRQLQYEMFYSAAQPVVNRRLFRAYDWTSAKAMVDRLLAEY
;
A
#
# COMPACT_ATOMS: atom_id res chain seq x y z
N MET A 1 -59.76 -29.36 -10.13
CA MET A 1 -59.80 -30.44 -9.12
C MET A 1 -58.40 -30.59 -8.52
N PRO A 2 -58.20 -30.89 -7.23
CA PRO A 2 -58.68 -30.23 -6.02
C PRO A 2 -57.54 -29.82 -5.03
N THR A 3 -57.91 -29.02 -4.01
CA THR A 3 -57.50 -29.03 -2.56
C THR A 3 -56.03 -28.79 -2.15
N SER A 4 -55.70 -27.71 -1.42
CA SER A 4 -55.85 -27.43 0.05
C SER A 4 -54.74 -28.09 0.90
N ASN A 5 -54.25 -27.61 2.06
CA ASN A 5 -54.67 -26.57 3.01
C ASN A 5 -53.50 -26.20 3.97
N ARG A 6 -53.78 -25.23 4.84
CA ARG A 6 -52.94 -24.41 5.75
C ARG A 6 -52.23 -25.05 6.96
N MET A 7 -51.21 -24.28 7.40
CA MET A 7 -50.61 -24.05 8.73
C MET A 7 -51.39 -24.44 10.01
N SER A 8 -50.68 -24.86 11.08
CA SER A 8 -50.38 -24.01 12.27
C SER A 8 -49.56 -24.68 13.40
N ARG A 9 -48.81 -23.80 14.09
CA ARG A 9 -47.92 -23.86 15.28
C ARG A 9 -48.38 -24.68 16.51
N ALA A 10 -47.42 -25.17 17.32
CA ALA A 10 -46.99 -24.62 18.64
C ALA A 10 -46.32 -25.67 19.57
N VAL A 11 -45.79 -25.21 20.71
CA VAL A 11 -44.60 -25.67 21.49
C VAL A 11 -44.96 -26.24 22.89
N TYR A 12 -43.96 -26.84 23.57
CA TYR A 12 -43.82 -27.24 25.00
C TYR A 12 -44.32 -28.66 25.33
N GLY A 13 -43.68 -29.53 26.14
CA GLY A 13 -42.50 -29.50 27.01
C GLY A 13 -42.68 -30.58 28.11
N GLY A 14 -41.62 -31.23 28.61
CA GLY A 14 -41.63 -31.86 29.95
C GLY A 14 -41.23 -33.34 30.13
N ARG A 15 -40.03 -33.51 30.73
CA ARG A 15 -39.60 -34.43 31.81
C ARG A 15 -39.68 -35.96 31.65
N SER A 16 -38.53 -36.63 31.86
CA SER A 16 -38.27 -37.52 33.02
C SER A 16 -36.84 -38.08 33.02
N ALA A 17 -36.20 -38.09 34.20
CA ALA A 17 -35.01 -38.87 34.57
C ALA A 17 -35.44 -39.99 35.55
N PRO A 18 -34.66 -41.07 35.81
CA PRO A 18 -33.61 -41.05 36.87
C PRO A 18 -32.46 -42.11 36.62
N PRO A 19 -31.70 -42.64 37.61
CA PRO A 19 -30.37 -42.11 37.97
C PRO A 19 -29.21 -43.13 38.03
N GLY A 20 -27.96 -42.63 38.09
CA GLY A 20 -26.90 -43.19 38.96
C GLY A 20 -25.65 -43.75 38.28
N ARG A 21 -24.50 -43.06 38.46
CA ARG A 21 -23.38 -43.48 39.35
C ARG A 21 -22.15 -42.59 39.14
N ARG A 22 -21.52 -42.25 40.26
CA ARG A 22 -20.28 -41.46 40.38
C ARG A 22 -19.06 -42.29 39.96
N SER A 23 -18.12 -41.69 39.26
CA SER A 23 -16.68 -41.93 39.47
C SER A 23 -15.91 -40.63 39.23
N GLY A 24 -15.11 -40.25 40.21
CA GLY A 24 -14.34 -39.00 40.20
C GLY A 24 -13.15 -39.08 39.25
N ARG A 25 -12.82 -37.94 38.64
CA ARG A 25 -11.50 -37.67 38.07
C ARG A 25 -10.99 -36.33 38.61
N PRO A 26 -9.68 -36.24 38.92
CA PRO A 26 -9.10 -35.11 39.62
C PRO A 26 -9.01 -33.88 38.72
N ALA A 27 -9.21 -32.71 39.34
CA ALA A 27 -8.97 -31.42 38.73
C ALA A 27 -7.46 -31.25 38.46
N LEU A 28 -7.07 -31.22 37.19
CA LEU A 28 -5.77 -30.71 36.77
C LEU A 28 -5.88 -29.20 36.60
N ARG A 29 -5.41 -28.48 37.62
CA ARG A 29 -4.98 -27.08 37.50
C ARG A 29 -3.54 -27.07 36.96
N GLY A 30 -3.28 -26.20 36.00
CA GLY A 30 -1.97 -25.93 35.38
C GLY A 30 -1.80 -26.70 34.07
N THR A 31 -1.70 -26.08 32.90
CA THR A 31 -1.02 -24.82 32.57
C THR A 31 -1.78 -24.02 31.50
N ASP A 32 -2.55 -23.03 31.93
CA ASP A 32 -2.95 -21.88 31.11
C ASP A 32 -1.72 -20.98 30.85
N ARG A 33 -0.87 -21.39 29.90
CA ARG A 33 0.21 -20.56 29.34
C ARG A 33 0.43 -20.86 27.85
N MET A 34 -0.64 -20.81 27.06
CA MET A 34 -0.56 -20.75 25.58
C MET A 34 -1.60 -19.81 24.98
N CYS A 35 -1.96 -18.76 25.72
CA CYS A 35 -2.62 -17.59 25.16
C CYS A 35 -1.82 -16.37 25.60
N GLU A 36 -1.75 -15.35 24.74
CA GLU A 36 -1.16 -14.02 24.97
C GLU A 36 0.31 -13.81 24.53
N SER A 37 0.54 -13.85 23.22
CA SER A 37 1.16 -12.67 22.60
C SER A 37 0.35 -12.31 21.35
N LEU A 38 -0.38 -11.20 21.42
CA LEU A 38 -0.95 -10.57 20.23
C LEU A 38 0.23 -10.27 19.28
N ALA A 39 0.30 -10.99 18.17
CA ALA A 39 1.41 -10.99 17.21
C ALA A 39 1.52 -9.70 16.35
N MET A 40 0.83 -8.63 16.75
CA MET A 40 0.91 -7.34 16.10
C MET A 40 1.87 -6.46 16.87
N ARG A 41 2.78 -5.80 16.17
CA ARG A 41 3.82 -4.98 16.80
C ARG A 41 3.23 -3.73 17.45
N ARG A 42 3.80 -3.27 18.56
CA ARG A 42 3.41 -2.03 19.25
C ARG A 42 4.07 -0.80 18.62
N ALA A 43 3.41 0.35 18.73
CA ALA A 43 3.98 1.63 18.30
C ALA A 43 5.38 1.89 18.88
N ALA A 44 5.57 1.63 20.17
CA ALA A 44 6.86 1.84 20.85
C ALA A 44 7.97 0.93 20.31
N GLU A 45 7.66 -0.31 19.94
CA GLU A 45 8.61 -1.26 19.36
C GLU A 45 8.97 -0.88 17.91
N TYR A 46 8.00 -0.36 17.17
CA TYR A 46 8.23 0.19 15.84
C TYR A 46 9.11 1.44 15.89
N VAL A 47 8.77 2.44 16.69
CA VAL A 47 9.58 3.66 16.80
C VAL A 47 10.98 3.34 17.34
N ALA A 48 11.13 2.40 18.26
CA ALA A 48 12.43 2.01 18.80
C ALA A 48 13.34 1.36 17.74
N SER A 49 12.81 0.57 16.80
CA SER A 49 13.66 -0.08 15.78
C SER A 49 14.24 0.89 14.77
N LEU A 50 13.63 2.06 14.58
CA LEU A 50 14.13 3.07 13.65
C LEU A 50 15.35 3.84 14.21
N ARG A 51 15.71 3.60 15.47
CA ARG A 51 16.88 4.19 16.16
C ARG A 51 18.07 3.25 16.09
N ASP A 52 18.46 2.90 14.86
CA ASP A 52 19.35 1.80 14.54
C ASP A 52 20.66 2.23 13.85
N GLY A 53 20.88 3.55 13.74
CA GLY A 53 22.07 4.13 13.10
C GLY A 53 22.00 4.20 11.57
N ARG A 54 20.85 3.92 10.95
CA ARG A 54 20.64 4.06 9.49
C ARG A 54 21.20 5.36 8.93
N ALA A 55 21.84 5.28 7.77
CA ALA A 55 22.48 6.43 7.15
C ALA A 55 21.49 7.17 6.24
N ILE A 56 20.83 8.20 6.78
CA ILE A 56 19.95 9.10 6.03
C ILE A 56 20.63 10.45 5.90
N PHE A 57 20.69 10.98 4.68
CA PHE A 57 21.32 12.26 4.38
C PHE A 57 20.30 13.24 3.81
N LEU A 58 20.06 14.35 4.50
CA LEU A 58 19.17 15.41 4.06
C LEU A 58 19.94 16.72 3.98
N ASP A 59 19.80 17.45 2.87
CA ASP A 59 20.50 18.71 2.61
C ASP A 59 22.04 18.62 2.79
N GLY A 60 22.60 17.44 2.50
CA GLY A 60 24.04 17.15 2.63
C GLY A 60 24.47 16.68 4.02
N GLU A 61 23.58 16.71 5.01
CA GLU A 61 23.88 16.39 6.41
C GLU A 61 23.28 15.04 6.82
N ARG A 62 24.00 14.29 7.67
CA ARG A 62 23.49 13.03 8.22
C ARG A 62 22.45 13.32 9.30
N ILE A 63 21.35 12.57 9.28
CA ILE A 63 20.33 12.61 10.32
C ILE A 63 20.70 11.62 11.43
N ASP A 64 20.83 12.11 12.66
CA ASP A 64 21.14 11.29 13.82
C ASP A 64 19.99 10.38 14.26
N ASP A 65 18.76 10.93 14.32
CA ASP A 65 17.56 10.21 14.77
C ASP A 65 16.36 10.57 13.90
N VAL A 66 16.02 9.68 12.97
CA VAL A 66 14.88 9.86 12.05
C VAL A 66 13.55 10.01 12.78
N THR A 67 13.42 9.45 13.99
CA THR A 67 12.18 9.49 14.78
C THR A 67 11.93 10.84 15.44
N LYS A 68 12.96 11.70 15.50
CA LYS A 68 12.89 13.04 16.10
C LYS A 68 13.04 14.16 15.07
N HIS A 69 13.63 13.86 13.92
CA HIS A 69 13.84 14.86 12.88
C HIS A 69 12.50 15.37 12.34
N ALA A 70 12.30 16.69 12.33
CA ALA A 70 11.01 17.33 12.02
C ALA A 70 10.41 16.91 10.68
N ALA A 71 11.26 16.59 9.70
CA ALA A 71 10.83 16.12 8.38
C ALA A 71 10.21 14.71 8.36
N PHE A 72 10.47 13.86 9.36
CA PHE A 72 10.10 12.44 9.35
C PHE A 72 9.30 12.00 10.59
N ALA A 73 9.44 12.71 11.71
CA ALA A 73 8.87 12.33 12.99
C ALA A 73 7.35 12.14 12.93
N GLU A 74 6.62 13.06 12.29
CA GLU A 74 5.16 12.99 12.24
C GLU A 74 4.64 11.85 11.33
N PRO A 75 5.12 11.66 10.08
CA PRO A 75 4.79 10.47 9.30
C PRO A 75 5.10 9.15 10.02
N ILE A 76 6.25 9.04 10.70
CA ILE A 76 6.59 7.86 11.52
C ILE A 76 5.56 7.67 12.63
N ARG A 77 5.20 8.76 13.33
CA ARG A 77 4.20 8.72 14.40
C ARG A 77 2.84 8.26 13.89
N ARG A 78 2.44 8.65 12.67
CA ARG A 78 1.18 8.16 12.04
C ARG A 78 1.21 6.67 11.77
N ILE A 79 2.33 6.12 11.30
CA ILE A 79 2.47 4.66 11.16
C ILE A 79 2.47 3.96 12.53
N ALA A 80 3.14 4.53 13.53
CA ALA A 80 3.15 4.00 14.88
C ALA A 80 1.74 3.92 15.48
N GLU A 81 0.92 4.96 15.33
CA GLU A 81 -0.49 4.97 15.73
C GLU A 81 -1.30 3.86 15.03
N ARG A 82 -0.97 3.49 13.79
CA ARG A 82 -1.63 2.38 13.09
C ARG A 82 -1.30 1.02 13.69
N TYR A 83 -0.05 0.81 14.12
CA TYR A 83 0.35 -0.40 14.82
C TYR A 83 -0.45 -0.59 16.12
N ASP A 84 -0.55 0.44 16.96
CA ASP A 84 -1.37 0.37 18.18
C ASP A 84 -2.85 0.18 17.87
N ALA A 85 -3.40 0.91 16.88
CA ALA A 85 -4.78 0.73 16.46
C ALA A 85 -5.04 -0.69 15.93
N ALA A 86 -4.04 -1.33 15.31
CA ALA A 86 -4.17 -2.68 14.79
C ALA A 86 -4.35 -3.70 15.92
N GLN A 87 -3.67 -3.49 17.05
CA GLN A 87 -3.85 -4.30 18.25
C GLN A 87 -5.28 -4.18 18.83
N GLN A 88 -5.91 -3.00 18.68
CA GLN A 88 -7.26 -2.74 19.16
C GLN A 88 -8.36 -3.23 18.20
N ALA A 89 -8.01 -3.71 17.01
CA ALA A 89 -8.96 -4.20 16.01
C ALA A 89 -8.63 -5.62 15.50
N PRO A 90 -8.38 -6.60 16.40
CA PRO A 90 -7.85 -7.91 16.02
C PRO A 90 -8.76 -8.72 15.09
N ASP A 91 -10.07 -8.46 15.09
CA ASP A 91 -11.04 -9.10 14.19
C ASP A 91 -10.83 -8.73 12.72
N ILE A 92 -10.19 -7.58 12.46
CA ILE A 92 -9.88 -7.08 11.11
C ILE A 92 -8.40 -7.32 10.79
N THR A 93 -7.52 -7.10 11.77
CA THR A 93 -6.07 -7.03 11.57
C THR A 93 -5.36 -8.34 11.81
N THR A 94 -6.05 -9.37 12.31
CA THR A 94 -5.48 -10.71 12.51
C THR A 94 -6.38 -11.79 11.91
N CYS A 95 -5.79 -12.95 11.63
CA CYS A 95 -6.53 -14.13 11.22
C CYS A 95 -5.84 -15.40 11.75
N VAL A 96 -6.56 -16.51 11.77
CA VAL A 96 -5.95 -17.83 11.99
C VAL A 96 -5.34 -18.27 10.66
N ASP A 97 -4.03 -18.47 10.62
CA ASP A 97 -3.36 -19.06 9.47
C ASP A 97 -3.90 -20.48 9.24
N PRO A 98 -4.53 -20.77 8.08
CA PRO A 98 -5.07 -22.09 7.81
C PRO A 98 -4.01 -23.21 7.79
N ALA A 99 -2.73 -22.87 7.56
CA ALA A 99 -1.66 -23.85 7.49
C ALA A 99 -1.11 -24.24 8.89
N SER A 100 -0.85 -23.26 9.75
CA SER A 100 -0.26 -23.50 11.08
C SER A 100 -1.25 -23.51 12.24
N GLY A 101 -2.47 -23.00 12.05
CA GLY A 101 -3.44 -22.79 13.12
C GLY A 101 -3.09 -21.65 14.08
N ARG A 102 -1.95 -20.95 13.85
CA ARG A 102 -1.52 -19.80 14.66
C ARG A 102 -2.32 -18.56 14.26
N ARG A 103 -2.59 -17.68 15.22
CA ARG A 103 -3.08 -16.32 14.93
C ARG A 103 -1.91 -15.47 14.44
N ILE A 104 -2.07 -14.85 13.27
CA ILE A 104 -1.07 -14.01 12.60
C ILE A 104 -1.69 -12.68 12.17
N GLY A 105 -0.86 -11.69 11.84
CA GLY A 105 -1.33 -10.46 11.20
C GLY A 105 -1.96 -10.75 9.83
N ALA A 106 -3.14 -10.19 9.58
CA ALA A 106 -3.93 -10.44 8.37
C ALA A 106 -3.26 -9.92 7.09
N MET A 107 -2.34 -8.95 7.19
CA MET A 107 -1.54 -8.48 6.04
C MET A 107 -0.54 -9.52 5.54
N TRP A 108 -0.17 -10.48 6.40
CA TRP A 108 0.72 -11.59 6.08
C TRP A 108 -0.02 -12.87 5.67
N LEU A 109 -1.36 -12.84 5.59
CA LEU A 109 -2.14 -14.01 5.19
C LEU A 109 -1.82 -14.43 3.74
N ILE A 110 -1.31 -15.65 3.55
CA ILE A 110 -1.24 -16.31 2.23
C ILE A 110 -2.66 -16.72 1.83
N PRO A 111 -3.31 -16.05 0.86
CA PRO A 111 -4.70 -16.30 0.54
C PRO A 111 -4.86 -17.63 -0.20
N ARG A 112 -5.88 -18.41 0.16
CA ARG A 112 -6.22 -19.70 -0.50
C ARG A 112 -7.61 -19.70 -1.10
N SER A 113 -8.39 -18.66 -0.85
CA SER A 113 -9.78 -18.51 -1.27
C SER A 113 -10.18 -17.05 -1.50
N ALA A 114 -11.36 -16.83 -2.08
CA ALA A 114 -11.97 -15.50 -2.16
C ALA A 114 -12.24 -14.90 -0.77
N GLU A 115 -12.57 -15.73 0.21
CA GLU A 115 -12.78 -15.30 1.59
C GLU A 115 -11.49 -14.75 2.22
N ASP A 116 -10.36 -15.39 1.97
CA ASP A 116 -9.06 -14.89 2.43
C ASP A 116 -8.68 -13.57 1.76
N LEU A 117 -8.98 -13.41 0.47
CA LEU A 117 -8.82 -12.12 -0.20
C LEU A 117 -9.73 -11.05 0.40
N GLY A 118 -10.94 -11.42 0.84
CA GLY A 118 -11.84 -10.54 1.60
C GLY A 118 -11.25 -10.10 2.94
N ARG A 119 -10.66 -11.02 3.70
CA ARG A 119 -9.91 -10.70 4.93
C ARG A 119 -8.78 -9.72 4.66
N ARG A 120 -8.00 -9.97 3.60
CA ARG A 120 -6.92 -9.07 3.18
C ARG A 120 -7.44 -7.71 2.76
N ARG A 121 -8.54 -7.62 2.01
CA ARG A 121 -9.14 -6.34 1.64
C ARG A 121 -9.54 -5.54 2.88
N ALA A 122 -10.15 -6.18 3.87
CA ALA A 122 -10.51 -5.52 5.12
C ALA A 122 -9.27 -4.99 5.87
N ALA A 123 -8.21 -5.80 5.95
CA ALA A 123 -6.94 -5.37 6.54
C ALA A 123 -6.27 -4.22 5.76
N HIS A 124 -6.18 -4.31 4.43
CA HIS A 124 -5.63 -3.25 3.58
C HIS A 124 -6.43 -1.94 3.69
N ARG A 125 -7.75 -2.03 3.75
CA ARG A 125 -8.62 -0.88 3.97
C ARG A 125 -8.36 -0.25 5.34
N PHE A 126 -8.26 -1.06 6.40
CA PHE A 126 -7.87 -0.59 7.72
C PHE A 126 -6.55 0.20 7.66
N TRP A 127 -5.50 -0.35 7.07
CA TRP A 127 -4.21 0.35 6.96
C TRP A 127 -4.32 1.68 6.20
N ALA A 128 -5.09 1.71 5.11
CA ALA A 128 -5.29 2.91 4.29
C ALA A 128 -6.08 4.02 4.99
N GLU A 129 -7.13 3.70 5.75
CA GLU A 129 -8.06 4.67 6.34
C GLU A 129 -7.38 5.65 7.30
N GLY A 130 -6.36 5.21 8.04
CA GLY A 130 -5.64 6.09 8.97
C GLY A 130 -4.80 7.20 8.30
N SER A 131 -4.57 7.10 6.99
CA SER A 131 -3.97 8.16 6.17
C SER A 131 -4.94 8.69 5.12
N TYR A 132 -6.23 8.36 5.19
CA TYR A 132 -7.22 8.70 4.14
C TYR A 132 -6.83 8.18 2.74
N GLY A 133 -6.12 7.06 2.72
CA GLY A 133 -5.54 6.48 1.51
C GLY A 133 -4.34 7.26 0.95
N LEU A 134 -3.79 8.25 1.64
CA LEU A 134 -2.70 9.09 1.14
C LEU A 134 -1.33 8.41 1.17
N MET A 135 -1.08 7.53 2.14
CA MET A 135 0.15 6.74 2.24
C MET A 135 -0.01 5.45 1.42
N GLY A 136 0.78 5.35 0.35
CA GLY A 136 0.76 4.29 -0.65
C GLY A 136 1.64 3.09 -0.34
N ARG A 137 2.57 3.22 0.61
CA ARG A 137 3.61 2.25 0.94
C ARG A 137 3.61 1.88 2.42
N THR A 138 2.45 1.92 3.07
CA THR A 138 2.24 1.39 4.42
C THR A 138 2.71 -0.07 4.58
N PRO A 139 2.93 -0.56 5.82
CA PRO A 139 3.53 -1.88 6.08
C PRO A 139 2.88 -3.06 5.32
N ASP A 140 1.58 -2.99 5.04
CA ASP A 140 0.81 -4.01 4.34
C ASP A 140 1.09 -4.11 2.83
N HIS A 141 1.75 -3.11 2.23
CA HIS A 141 2.05 -3.11 0.80
C HIS A 141 3.12 -4.17 0.43
N VAL A 142 4.36 -4.05 0.93
CA VAL A 142 5.43 -5.01 0.56
C VAL A 142 5.21 -6.37 1.24
N ALA A 143 4.51 -6.40 2.37
CA ALA A 143 4.01 -7.65 2.95
C ALA A 143 3.22 -8.48 1.91
N SER A 144 2.47 -7.80 1.02
CA SER A 144 1.73 -8.47 -0.06
C SER A 144 2.63 -9.14 -1.10
N VAL A 145 3.79 -8.57 -1.38
CA VAL A 145 4.78 -9.15 -2.31
C VAL A 145 5.46 -10.36 -1.67
N LEU A 146 5.94 -10.21 -0.43
CA LEU A 146 6.62 -11.28 0.30
C LEU A 146 5.71 -12.49 0.58
N THR A 147 4.45 -12.22 0.90
CA THR A 147 3.44 -13.27 1.09
C THR A 147 3.20 -14.06 -0.21
N ALA A 148 3.18 -13.37 -1.35
CA ALA A 148 3.06 -14.04 -2.64
C ALA A 148 4.31 -14.86 -2.99
N PHE A 149 5.52 -14.36 -2.66
CA PHE A 149 6.75 -15.13 -2.85
C PHE A 149 6.79 -16.38 -1.97
N ALA A 150 6.45 -16.27 -0.69
CA ALA A 150 6.39 -17.41 0.23
C ALA A 150 5.30 -18.42 -0.18
N GLY A 151 4.12 -17.94 -0.58
CA GLY A 151 3.05 -18.79 -1.11
C GLY A 151 3.36 -19.42 -2.47
N TRP A 152 4.35 -18.89 -3.19
CA TRP A 152 4.79 -19.34 -4.51
C TRP A 152 6.25 -19.80 -4.51
N ARG A 153 6.71 -20.30 -3.36
CA ARG A 153 8.14 -20.50 -3.09
C ARG A 153 8.85 -21.37 -4.13
N HIS A 154 8.15 -22.34 -4.73
CA HIS A 154 8.65 -23.28 -5.75
C HIS A 154 9.22 -22.59 -7.00
N LEU A 155 8.89 -21.32 -7.26
CA LEU A 155 9.54 -20.55 -8.30
C LEU A 155 11.03 -20.33 -7.99
N PHE A 156 11.35 -20.00 -6.75
CA PHE A 156 12.71 -19.75 -6.29
C PHE A 156 13.54 -21.04 -6.17
N ASP A 157 12.88 -22.20 -6.00
CA ASP A 157 13.54 -23.53 -6.05
C ASP A 157 14.27 -23.80 -7.36
N ARG A 158 13.84 -23.16 -8.45
CA ARG A 158 14.42 -23.39 -9.78
C ARG A 158 15.91 -23.04 -9.83
N ALA A 159 16.37 -22.15 -8.96
CA ALA A 159 17.79 -21.81 -8.80
C ALA A 159 18.49 -22.57 -7.65
N GLY A 160 17.78 -23.46 -6.96
CA GLY A 160 18.26 -24.25 -5.82
C GLY A 160 17.40 -24.08 -4.58
N GLN A 161 17.20 -25.17 -3.82
CA GLN A 161 16.29 -25.22 -2.66
C GLN A 161 16.53 -24.11 -1.63
N ARG A 162 17.81 -23.80 -1.37
CA ARG A 162 18.22 -22.74 -0.44
C ARG A 162 17.52 -21.40 -0.70
N PHE A 163 17.31 -21.02 -1.96
CA PHE A 163 16.70 -19.72 -2.30
C PHE A 163 15.20 -19.70 -1.96
N GLY A 164 14.53 -20.83 -2.16
CA GLY A 164 13.16 -21.03 -1.67
C GLY A 164 13.05 -20.96 -0.16
N ASP A 165 13.98 -21.59 0.55
CA ASP A 165 14.04 -21.57 2.03
C ASP A 165 14.32 -20.17 2.56
N ASN A 166 15.17 -19.39 1.88
CA ASN A 166 15.46 -18.00 2.22
C ASN A 166 14.21 -17.11 2.17
N VAL A 167 13.41 -17.26 1.10
CA VAL A 167 12.13 -16.52 0.94
C VAL A 167 11.18 -16.85 2.10
N VAL A 168 10.99 -18.14 2.40
CA VAL A 168 10.07 -18.57 3.46
C VAL A 168 10.57 -18.09 4.82
N ARG A 169 11.85 -18.27 5.12
CA ARG A 169 12.45 -17.84 6.39
C ARG A 169 12.31 -16.34 6.62
N PHE A 170 12.55 -15.52 5.60
CA PHE A 170 12.37 -14.07 5.74
C PHE A 170 10.89 -13.68 5.88
N TYR A 171 9.99 -14.31 5.12
CA TYR A 171 8.55 -14.10 5.29
C TYR A 171 8.09 -14.44 6.71
N GLU A 172 8.54 -15.56 7.29
CA GLU A 172 8.19 -15.96 8.65
C GLU A 172 8.72 -14.97 9.69
N LYS A 173 9.96 -14.49 9.52
CA LYS A 173 10.51 -13.42 10.35
C LYS A 173 9.66 -12.15 10.25
N ALA A 174 9.37 -11.70 9.02
CA ALA A 174 8.62 -10.47 8.79
C ALA A 174 7.18 -10.55 9.31
N ARG A 175 6.54 -11.72 9.21
CA ARG A 175 5.23 -12.00 9.79
C ARG A 175 5.26 -12.02 11.32
N ASP A 176 6.22 -12.74 11.92
CA ASP A 176 6.26 -12.97 13.36
C ASP A 176 6.72 -11.72 14.13
N GLU A 177 7.48 -10.82 13.49
CA GLU A 177 7.92 -9.52 14.04
C GLU A 177 7.12 -8.33 13.50
N ASP A 178 6.14 -8.58 12.62
CA ASP A 178 5.24 -7.59 12.00
C ASP A 178 6.01 -6.40 11.35
N LEU A 179 7.05 -6.74 10.60
CA LEU A 179 8.03 -5.79 10.07
C LEU A 179 7.44 -4.86 9.00
N TYR A 180 7.89 -3.60 9.02
CA TYR A 180 7.69 -2.69 7.91
C TYR A 180 8.82 -2.90 6.89
N VAL A 181 8.48 -3.45 5.74
CA VAL A 181 9.40 -3.62 4.61
C VAL A 181 9.09 -2.59 3.53
N ALA A 182 10.09 -1.81 3.11
CA ALA A 182 10.04 -1.00 1.89
C ALA A 182 10.68 -1.77 0.72
N TYR A 183 10.59 -1.25 -0.49
CA TYR A 183 11.24 -1.87 -1.64
C TYR A 183 11.91 -0.87 -2.59
N ALA A 184 12.98 -1.34 -3.22
CA ALA A 184 13.74 -0.64 -4.24
C ALA A 184 13.85 -1.56 -5.46
N ILE A 185 13.05 -1.28 -6.50
CA ILE A 185 12.91 -2.18 -7.67
C ILE A 185 13.15 -1.51 -9.02
N VAL A 186 13.34 -0.19 -9.02
CA VAL A 186 13.57 0.63 -10.22
C VAL A 186 14.97 1.26 -10.12
N PRO A 187 15.86 1.00 -11.08
CA PRO A 187 17.18 1.62 -11.10
C PRO A 187 17.13 3.13 -11.43
N PRO A 188 18.22 3.87 -11.19
CA PRO A 188 18.44 5.21 -11.70
C PRO A 188 18.17 5.30 -13.20
N GLN A 189 17.56 6.40 -13.64
CA GLN A 189 17.30 6.65 -15.05
C GLN A 189 18.45 7.43 -15.66
N VAL A 190 19.60 6.79 -15.83
CA VAL A 190 20.78 7.42 -16.44
C VAL A 190 20.66 7.41 -17.97
N ASP A 191 20.48 6.23 -18.56
CA ASP A 191 20.23 6.04 -19.98
C ASP A 191 19.33 4.81 -20.16
N ARG A 192 18.19 4.98 -20.82
CA ARG A 192 17.21 3.90 -21.04
C ARG A 192 17.52 3.05 -22.28
N SER A 193 18.46 3.48 -23.12
CA SER A 193 18.83 2.79 -24.36
C SER A 193 19.94 1.76 -24.17
N THR A 194 20.74 1.92 -23.12
CA THR A 194 21.89 1.08 -22.83
C THR A 194 21.55 0.06 -21.73
N PRO A 195 21.78 -1.25 -21.94
CA PRO A 195 21.68 -2.27 -20.90
C PRO A 195 22.59 -1.98 -19.70
N ALA A 196 22.26 -2.53 -18.53
CA ALA A 196 22.97 -2.22 -17.28
C ALA A 196 24.47 -2.56 -17.37
N HIS A 197 24.82 -3.71 -17.95
CA HIS A 197 26.21 -4.14 -18.15
C HIS A 197 27.02 -3.34 -19.17
N GLN A 198 26.35 -2.50 -19.99
CA GLN A 198 27.00 -1.72 -21.05
C GLN A 198 27.18 -0.24 -20.68
N HIS A 199 26.73 0.19 -19.50
CA HIS A 199 27.04 1.53 -19.04
C HIS A 199 28.55 1.71 -18.87
N ARG A 200 29.04 2.89 -19.28
CA ARG A 200 30.46 3.23 -19.21
C ARG A 200 30.99 3.21 -17.77
N GLU A 201 30.18 3.67 -16.83
CA GLU A 201 30.44 3.56 -15.40
C GLU A 201 29.73 2.30 -14.88
N PRO A 202 30.47 1.30 -14.38
CA PRO A 202 29.87 0.07 -13.89
C PRO A 202 29.10 0.34 -12.59
N PHE A 203 28.06 -0.45 -12.32
CA PHE A 203 27.28 -0.37 -11.09
C PHE A 203 26.59 0.99 -10.85
N LEU A 204 26.21 1.71 -11.91
CA LEU A 204 25.19 2.78 -11.77
C LEU A 204 23.85 2.21 -11.26
N HIS A 205 23.56 0.98 -11.66
CA HIS A 205 22.47 0.16 -11.13
C HIS A 205 23.04 -0.78 -10.05
N THR A 206 22.29 -1.05 -8.99
CA THR A 206 22.73 -1.97 -7.93
C THR A 206 23.00 -3.38 -8.47
N GLY A 207 24.22 -3.89 -8.31
CA GLY A 207 24.60 -5.24 -8.73
C GLY A 207 25.64 -5.87 -7.79
N VAL A 208 25.95 -7.13 -8.03
CA VAL A 208 26.94 -7.92 -7.29
C VAL A 208 28.35 -7.58 -7.80
N VAL A 209 29.14 -6.87 -6.98
CA VAL A 209 30.54 -6.56 -7.31
C VAL A 209 31.50 -7.67 -6.88
N ARG A 210 31.11 -8.46 -5.86
CA ARG A 210 31.94 -9.53 -5.32
C ARG A 210 31.10 -10.61 -4.65
N GLU A 211 31.52 -11.86 -4.81
CA GLU A 211 30.98 -13.03 -4.11
C GLU A 211 31.99 -13.52 -3.06
N THR A 212 31.48 -14.08 -1.97
CA THR A 212 32.26 -14.68 -0.88
C THR A 212 31.56 -15.94 -0.39
N ASP A 213 32.26 -16.74 0.42
CA ASP A 213 31.66 -17.91 1.05
C ASP A 213 30.48 -17.55 1.96
N ALA A 214 30.52 -16.36 2.58
CA ALA A 214 29.49 -15.91 3.51
C ALA A 214 28.31 -15.17 2.85
N GLY A 215 28.47 -14.65 1.64
CA GLY A 215 27.45 -13.83 0.98
C GLY A 215 27.98 -13.07 -0.23
N ILE A 216 27.26 -12.02 -0.61
CA ILE A 216 27.56 -11.14 -1.75
C ILE A 216 27.79 -9.70 -1.29
N VAL A 217 28.50 -8.92 -2.09
CA VAL A 217 28.68 -7.48 -1.88
C VAL A 217 27.99 -6.74 -3.02
N LEU A 218 27.14 -5.79 -2.65
CA LEU A 218 26.36 -4.99 -3.58
C LEU A 218 26.95 -3.60 -3.73
N ARG A 219 26.98 -3.11 -4.97
CA ARG A 219 27.33 -1.72 -5.30
C ARG A 219 26.32 -1.15 -6.28
N GLY A 220 25.99 0.12 -6.11
CA GLY A 220 25.22 0.91 -7.07
C GLY A 220 24.02 1.59 -6.44
N ALA A 221 23.02 1.92 -7.25
CA ALA A 221 21.85 2.63 -6.73
C ALA A 221 20.52 2.13 -7.28
N HIS A 222 19.46 2.45 -6.53
CA HIS A 222 18.06 2.38 -6.94
C HIS A 222 17.43 3.78 -6.81
N ALA A 223 16.63 4.17 -7.80
CA ALA A 223 16.16 5.54 -7.92
C ALA A 223 15.16 5.94 -6.82
N ILE A 224 14.21 5.05 -6.53
CA ILE A 224 13.03 5.38 -5.72
C ILE A 224 12.71 4.20 -4.80
N ALA A 225 12.86 4.43 -3.49
CA ALA A 225 12.40 3.58 -2.40
C ALA A 225 11.50 4.41 -1.47
N THR A 226 10.28 4.65 -1.91
CA THR A 226 9.27 5.40 -1.13
C THR A 226 9.07 4.75 0.25
N SER A 227 9.10 5.57 1.31
CA SER A 227 8.94 5.17 2.71
C SER A 227 10.08 4.33 3.32
N VAL A 228 11.23 4.17 2.64
CA VAL A 228 12.37 3.42 3.22
C VAL A 228 12.90 4.06 4.52
N THR A 229 12.79 5.39 4.67
CA THR A 229 13.22 6.10 5.89
C THR A 229 12.43 5.68 7.14
N MET A 230 11.23 5.13 6.95
CA MET A 230 10.34 4.65 8.02
C MET A 230 10.22 3.11 8.07
N ALA A 231 10.99 2.38 7.27
CA ALA A 231 10.96 0.91 7.21
C ALA A 231 12.06 0.27 8.08
N ASP A 232 11.85 -0.98 8.48
CA ASP A 232 12.86 -1.82 9.14
C ASP A 232 13.81 -2.46 8.12
N TRP A 233 13.25 -2.96 7.01
CA TRP A 233 13.97 -3.69 5.97
C TRP A 233 13.67 -3.12 4.58
N LEU A 234 14.62 -3.32 3.67
CA LEU A 234 14.51 -2.98 2.26
C LEU A 234 14.56 -4.26 1.42
N TYR A 235 13.51 -4.53 0.67
CA TYR A 235 13.50 -5.53 -0.41
C TYR A 235 14.06 -4.92 -1.70
N VAL A 236 15.12 -5.50 -2.25
CA VAL A 236 15.88 -4.98 -3.39
C VAL A 236 15.74 -5.95 -4.55
N SER A 237 15.30 -5.45 -5.72
CA SER A 237 15.28 -6.25 -6.94
C SER A 237 15.16 -5.40 -8.20
N TYR A 238 14.76 -6.02 -9.32
CA TYR A 238 14.49 -5.37 -10.59
C TYR A 238 13.11 -5.80 -11.09
N ILE A 239 12.25 -4.82 -11.36
CA ILE A 239 11.00 -5.03 -12.11
C ILE A 239 11.14 -4.59 -13.56
N THR A 240 12.13 -3.76 -13.86
CA THR A 240 12.51 -3.42 -15.23
C THR A 240 13.20 -4.64 -15.87
N PRO A 241 12.91 -4.93 -17.15
CA PRO A 241 13.56 -6.05 -17.84
C PRO A 241 15.09 -5.90 -17.83
N LEU A 242 15.77 -6.98 -17.48
CA LEU A 242 17.21 -7.15 -17.70
C LEU A 242 17.42 -8.03 -18.95
N VAL A 243 18.58 -7.92 -19.59
CA VAL A 243 18.93 -8.69 -20.79
C VAL A 243 20.10 -9.64 -20.51
N PRO A 244 20.37 -10.63 -21.37
CA PRO A 244 21.59 -11.44 -21.25
C PRO A 244 22.83 -10.55 -21.17
N GLY A 245 23.75 -10.85 -20.25
CA GLY A 245 24.89 -9.98 -19.90
C GLY A 245 24.67 -9.15 -18.63
N ASP A 246 23.41 -8.95 -18.19
CA ASP A 246 23.08 -8.23 -16.94
C ASP A 246 23.10 -9.16 -15.70
N GLU A 247 23.77 -10.32 -15.74
CA GLU A 247 23.71 -11.31 -14.66
C GLU A 247 24.11 -10.71 -13.31
N ASP A 248 25.15 -9.89 -13.24
CA ASP A 248 25.57 -9.23 -11.99
C ASP A 248 24.49 -8.32 -11.38
N TYR A 249 23.53 -7.83 -12.17
CA TYR A 249 22.41 -7.00 -11.72
C TYR A 249 21.16 -7.83 -11.42
N ALA A 250 21.10 -9.10 -11.82
CA ALA A 250 19.94 -9.95 -11.65
C ALA A 250 19.81 -10.48 -10.21
N ILE A 251 19.44 -9.58 -9.30
CA ILE A 251 19.32 -9.81 -7.86
C ILE A 251 17.86 -9.69 -7.36
N SER A 252 17.54 -10.48 -6.35
CA SER A 252 16.33 -10.33 -5.52
C SER A 252 16.71 -10.73 -4.11
N LEU A 253 16.63 -9.80 -3.16
CA LEU A 253 17.13 -9.99 -1.80
C LEU A 253 16.53 -8.96 -0.84
N VAL A 254 16.81 -9.12 0.44
CA VAL A 254 16.45 -8.16 1.49
C VAL A 254 17.69 -7.68 2.22
N VAL A 255 17.69 -6.44 2.68
CA VAL A 255 18.74 -5.87 3.54
C VAL A 255 18.10 -5.08 4.68
N PRO A 256 18.68 -5.07 5.90
CA PRO A 256 18.20 -4.17 6.94
C PRO A 256 18.52 -2.72 6.53
N VAL A 257 17.65 -1.77 6.88
CA VAL A 257 17.81 -0.36 6.47
C VAL A 257 19.06 0.30 7.08
N ASN A 258 19.58 -0.27 8.17
CA ASN A 258 20.84 0.16 8.79
C ASN A 258 22.06 -0.66 8.38
N ALA A 259 21.99 -1.43 7.28
CA ALA A 259 23.15 -2.15 6.77
C ALA A 259 24.32 -1.19 6.53
N ASP A 260 25.54 -1.61 6.90
CA ASP A 260 26.74 -0.83 6.65
C ASP A 260 26.94 -0.64 5.14
N GLY A 261 27.31 0.58 4.74
CA GLY A 261 27.37 1.00 3.32
C GLY A 261 26.02 1.38 2.67
N LEU A 262 24.87 1.16 3.33
CA LEU A 262 23.58 1.53 2.77
C LEU A 262 23.24 3.00 3.08
N CYS A 263 23.22 3.85 2.05
CA CYS A 263 22.96 5.29 2.18
C CYS A 263 21.60 5.67 1.57
N LEU A 264 20.83 6.46 2.31
CA LEU A 264 19.50 6.94 1.94
C LEU A 264 19.54 8.44 1.63
N TYR A 265 19.14 8.82 0.42
CA TYR A 265 19.07 10.19 -0.07
C TYR A 265 17.61 10.57 -0.36
N PRO A 266 16.84 10.98 0.67
CA PRO A 266 15.48 11.46 0.50
C PRO A 266 15.42 12.66 -0.44
N ARG A 267 14.38 12.74 -1.28
CA ARG A 267 13.96 14.03 -1.85
C ARG A 267 13.64 15.02 -0.73
N ARG A 268 13.54 16.30 -1.06
CA ARG A 268 13.02 17.33 -0.14
C ARG A 268 11.70 16.88 0.52
N PRO A 269 11.65 16.72 1.85
CA PRO A 269 10.43 16.40 2.58
C PRO A 269 9.48 17.60 2.60
N TYR A 270 8.18 17.38 2.42
CA TYR A 270 7.22 18.51 2.39
C TYR A 270 6.90 19.04 3.78
N ALA A 271 7.04 18.20 4.81
CA ALA A 271 6.87 18.60 6.19
C ALA A 271 7.83 19.73 6.62
N SER A 272 9.03 19.83 6.02
CA SER A 272 9.98 20.92 6.33
C SER A 272 9.62 22.27 5.70
N LEU A 273 8.73 22.28 4.70
CA LEU A 273 8.24 23.51 4.05
C LEU A 273 6.96 24.05 4.70
N ALA A 274 6.28 23.23 5.50
CA ALA A 274 5.00 23.57 6.08
C ALA A 274 5.17 24.54 7.26
N THR A 275 4.42 25.64 7.23
CA THR A 275 4.43 26.65 8.31
C THR A 275 3.57 26.27 9.51
N SER A 276 2.53 25.46 9.30
CA SER A 276 1.66 24.96 10.36
C SER A 276 0.83 23.77 9.87
N VAL A 277 0.29 22.98 10.82
CA VAL A 277 -0.66 21.91 10.52
C VAL A 277 -2.01 22.46 10.04
N TYR A 278 -2.41 23.65 10.46
CA TYR A 278 -3.64 24.27 9.97
C TYR A 278 -3.51 24.61 8.48
N ASP A 279 -2.34 25.10 8.06
CA ASP A 279 -2.10 25.52 6.69
C ASP A 279 -1.80 24.36 5.75
N TYR A 280 -1.14 23.31 6.26
CA TYR A 280 -0.65 22.16 5.50
C TYR A 280 -1.00 20.84 6.22
N PRO A 281 -2.30 20.51 6.36
CA PRO A 281 -2.74 19.42 7.21
C PRO A 281 -2.38 18.03 6.68
N LEU A 282 -2.02 17.86 5.40
CA LEU A 282 -1.71 16.55 4.84
C LEU A 282 -0.20 16.35 4.70
N SER A 283 0.50 17.32 4.11
CA SER A 283 1.93 17.24 3.85
C SER A 283 2.78 17.21 5.12
N THR A 284 2.29 17.80 6.23
CA THR A 284 2.93 17.68 7.55
C THR A 284 2.83 16.29 8.17
N ARG A 285 1.85 15.46 7.75
CA ARG A 285 1.48 14.23 8.47
C ARG A 285 1.62 12.95 7.69
N TYR A 286 1.49 13.02 6.37
CA TYR A 286 1.36 11.83 5.51
C TYR A 286 2.37 11.84 4.35
N ASP A 287 3.46 12.60 4.47
CA ASP A 287 4.53 12.60 3.48
C ASP A 287 5.34 11.29 3.55
N GLU A 288 5.24 10.50 2.48
CA GLU A 288 6.11 9.36 2.23
C GLU A 288 7.27 9.81 1.37
N VAL A 289 8.43 10.01 1.98
CA VAL A 289 9.56 10.62 1.29
C VAL A 289 10.17 9.62 0.29
N ASP A 290 10.13 10.01 -0.98
CA ASP A 290 10.72 9.24 -2.09
C ASP A 290 12.24 9.34 -2.00
N THR A 291 12.92 8.20 -1.86
CA THR A 291 14.32 8.17 -1.44
C THR A 291 15.16 7.40 -2.46
N THR A 292 16.24 8.00 -2.93
CA THR A 292 17.27 7.28 -3.69
C THR A 292 18.11 6.48 -2.70
N VAL A 293 18.38 5.22 -3.03
CA VAL A 293 19.15 4.31 -2.18
C VAL A 293 20.45 4.00 -2.89
N VAL A 294 21.57 4.19 -2.19
CA VAL A 294 22.92 3.89 -2.68
C VAL A 294 23.51 2.77 -1.82
N PHE A 295 24.05 1.78 -2.49
CA PHE A 295 24.80 0.66 -1.93
C PHE A 295 26.28 0.96 -2.15
N ASP A 296 26.98 1.32 -1.09
CA ASP A 296 28.44 1.49 -1.08
C ASP A 296 29.08 0.23 -0.47
N ASP A 297 29.28 -0.78 -1.31
CA ASP A 297 29.83 -2.10 -0.95
C ASP A 297 29.12 -2.77 0.24
N VAL A 298 27.80 -2.85 0.16
CA VAL A 298 26.95 -3.46 1.20
C VAL A 298 27.07 -4.98 1.16
N PHE A 299 27.49 -5.58 2.28
CA PHE A 299 27.51 -7.04 2.43
C PHE A 299 26.12 -7.60 2.71
N VAL A 300 25.73 -8.64 1.97
CA VAL A 300 24.46 -9.36 2.11
C VAL A 300 24.73 -10.85 2.29
N PRO A 301 24.38 -11.44 3.46
CA PRO A 301 24.51 -12.87 3.70
C PRO A 301 23.69 -13.71 2.71
N TRP A 302 24.16 -14.91 2.40
CA TRP A 302 23.45 -15.82 1.49
C TRP A 302 22.01 -16.12 1.94
N GLU A 303 21.74 -16.06 3.24
CA GLU A 303 20.42 -16.26 3.85
C GLU A 303 19.39 -15.19 3.47
N GLN A 304 19.82 -14.04 2.94
CA GLN A 304 18.95 -12.93 2.57
C GLN A 304 18.70 -12.85 1.05
N VAL A 305 19.32 -13.75 0.27
CA VAL A 305 19.25 -13.76 -1.19
C VAL A 305 18.13 -14.70 -1.67
N PHE A 306 17.25 -14.19 -2.53
CA PHE A 306 16.15 -14.95 -3.15
C PHE A 306 16.43 -15.30 -4.61
N VAL A 307 17.10 -14.40 -5.34
CA VAL A 307 17.59 -14.63 -6.71
C VAL A 307 19.01 -14.10 -6.81
N HIS A 308 19.90 -14.92 -7.37
CA HIS A 308 21.31 -14.59 -7.57
C HIS A 308 21.70 -14.84 -9.03
N LYS A 309 22.13 -13.79 -9.72
CA LYS A 309 22.66 -13.82 -11.08
C LYS A 309 21.83 -14.63 -12.07
N ASN A 310 20.50 -14.47 -12.00
CA ASN A 310 19.56 -15.18 -12.86
C ASN A 310 18.52 -14.21 -13.46
N VAL A 311 18.80 -13.77 -14.69
CA VAL A 311 18.02 -12.78 -15.46
C VAL A 311 16.58 -13.26 -15.72
N GLU A 312 16.41 -14.55 -16.00
CA GLU A 312 15.08 -15.13 -16.23
C GLU A 312 14.26 -15.14 -14.95
N LEU A 313 14.86 -15.60 -13.84
CA LEU A 313 14.15 -15.78 -12.58
C LEU A 313 13.79 -14.45 -11.91
N VAL A 314 14.65 -13.43 -11.99
CA VAL A 314 14.35 -12.08 -11.44
C VAL A 314 13.15 -11.43 -12.16
N THR A 315 12.95 -11.76 -13.43
CA THR A 315 11.76 -11.36 -14.19
C THR A 315 10.55 -12.23 -13.83
N ALA A 316 10.74 -13.55 -13.76
CA ALA A 316 9.70 -14.52 -13.49
C ALA A 316 9.03 -14.30 -12.13
N GLN A 317 9.77 -13.86 -11.10
CA GLN A 317 9.20 -13.57 -9.77
C GLN A 317 8.03 -12.59 -9.83
N TRP A 318 7.99 -11.67 -10.78
CA TRP A 318 6.91 -10.69 -10.91
C TRP A 318 5.74 -11.17 -11.77
N HIS A 319 6.00 -12.05 -12.72
CA HIS A 319 5.07 -12.35 -13.81
C HIS A 319 4.53 -13.78 -13.80
N GLU A 320 5.33 -14.73 -13.31
CA GLU A 320 4.89 -16.12 -13.08
C GLU A 320 4.33 -16.32 -11.67
N SER A 321 4.81 -15.55 -10.68
CA SER A 321 4.21 -15.57 -9.34
C SER A 321 2.98 -14.63 -9.24
N PRO A 322 2.14 -14.80 -8.20
CA PRO A 322 1.05 -13.88 -7.88
C PRO A 322 1.49 -12.49 -7.38
N ALA A 323 2.79 -12.24 -7.18
CA ALA A 323 3.30 -11.08 -6.44
C ALA A 323 2.84 -9.74 -7.01
N HIS A 324 2.94 -9.56 -8.34
CA HIS A 324 2.55 -8.29 -8.95
C HIS A 324 1.05 -7.98 -8.75
N THR A 325 0.18 -8.97 -8.95
CA THR A 325 -1.27 -8.77 -8.74
C THR A 325 -1.65 -8.65 -7.26
N THR A 326 -0.94 -9.35 -6.38
CA THR A 326 -1.20 -9.30 -4.93
C THR A 326 -0.78 -7.95 -4.35
N GLY A 327 0.39 -7.43 -4.70
CA GLY A 327 0.82 -6.09 -4.29
C GLY A 327 -0.06 -4.98 -4.85
N ASN A 328 -0.47 -5.08 -6.11
CA ASN A 328 -1.37 -4.08 -6.70
C ASN A 328 -2.81 -4.20 -6.18
N PHE A 329 -3.26 -5.37 -5.69
CA PHE A 329 -4.55 -5.47 -5.01
C PHE A 329 -4.62 -4.55 -3.78
N GLN A 330 -3.58 -4.55 -2.93
CA GLN A 330 -3.46 -3.59 -1.83
C GLN A 330 -3.50 -2.14 -2.33
N SER A 331 -2.76 -1.84 -3.40
CA SER A 331 -2.68 -0.49 -3.96
C SER A 331 -4.05 0.01 -4.45
N LEU A 332 -4.86 -0.86 -5.07
CA LEU A 332 -6.22 -0.52 -5.50
C LEU A 332 -7.15 -0.35 -4.29
N VAL A 333 -7.11 -1.23 -3.29
CA VAL A 333 -7.94 -1.05 -2.07
C VAL A 333 -7.69 0.32 -1.43
N ARG A 334 -6.41 0.70 -1.27
CA ARG A 334 -6.02 2.00 -0.73
C ARG A 334 -6.41 3.16 -1.65
N PHE A 335 -6.34 3.00 -2.97
CA PHE A 335 -6.83 4.01 -3.91
C PHE A 335 -8.34 4.25 -3.77
N GLY A 336 -9.13 3.18 -3.56
CA GLY A 336 -10.57 3.30 -3.28
C GLY A 336 -10.86 4.19 -2.07
N VAL A 337 -10.11 4.01 -0.96
CA VAL A 337 -10.23 4.87 0.23
C VAL A 337 -9.90 6.34 -0.10
N LYS A 338 -8.89 6.58 -0.94
CA LYS A 338 -8.55 7.95 -1.39
C LYS A 338 -9.68 8.58 -2.23
N LEU A 339 -10.30 7.80 -3.14
CA LEU A 339 -11.42 8.29 -3.94
C LEU A 339 -12.61 8.69 -3.06
N GLU A 340 -12.95 7.86 -2.07
CA GLU A 340 -14.00 8.15 -1.09
C GLU A 340 -13.69 9.42 -0.28
N PHE A 341 -12.44 9.58 0.17
CA PHE A 341 -12.00 10.79 0.87
C PHE A 341 -12.15 12.03 -0.01
N MET A 342 -11.75 11.96 -1.28
CA MET A 342 -11.91 13.06 -2.24
C MET A 342 -13.37 13.40 -2.51
N ALA A 343 -14.25 12.40 -2.67
CA ALA A 343 -15.68 12.61 -2.83
C ALA A 343 -16.28 13.30 -1.59
N GLY A 344 -15.86 12.89 -0.39
CA GLY A 344 -16.27 13.53 0.86
C GLY A 344 -15.78 14.98 0.98
N LEU A 345 -14.55 15.28 0.54
CA LEU A 345 -14.03 16.65 0.49
C LEU A 345 -14.82 17.52 -0.49
N ALA A 346 -15.15 16.99 -1.67
CA ALA A 346 -15.95 17.70 -2.66
C ALA A 346 -17.35 18.02 -2.14
N LEU A 347 -18.02 17.06 -1.49
CA LEU A 347 -19.33 17.26 -0.90
C LEU A 347 -19.28 18.34 0.20
N LYS A 348 -18.31 18.26 1.12
CA LYS A 348 -18.13 19.28 2.16
C LYS A 348 -17.88 20.67 1.60
N LEU A 349 -17.15 20.76 0.48
CA LEU A 349 -16.87 22.02 -0.18
C LEU A 349 -18.16 22.68 -0.70
N VAL A 350 -19.02 21.96 -1.41
CA VAL A 350 -20.26 22.52 -1.95
C VAL A 350 -21.30 22.81 -0.85
N GLU A 351 -21.34 22.03 0.23
CA GLU A 351 -22.15 22.35 1.42
C GLU A 351 -21.70 23.69 2.06
N THR A 352 -20.39 23.91 2.14
CA THR A 352 -19.81 25.16 2.67
C THR A 352 -20.11 26.36 1.77
N GLN A 353 -20.29 26.13 0.46
CA GLN A 353 -20.64 27.15 -0.53
C GLN A 353 -22.17 27.36 -0.69
N ARG A 354 -23.01 26.53 -0.05
CA ARG A 354 -24.48 26.47 -0.23
C ARG A 354 -24.92 26.15 -1.66
N SER A 355 -24.16 25.34 -2.38
CA SER A 355 -24.50 24.85 -3.73
C SER A 355 -24.93 23.38 -3.74
N GLY A 356 -25.05 22.72 -2.59
CA GLY A 356 -25.43 21.29 -2.53
C GLY A 356 -26.84 20.96 -3.06
N ASP A 357 -27.77 21.91 -3.01
CA ASP A 357 -29.14 21.74 -3.52
C ASP A 357 -29.28 22.07 -5.02
N ASP A 358 -28.23 22.63 -5.64
CA ASP A 358 -28.22 22.96 -7.05
C ASP A 358 -28.15 21.68 -7.92
N PRO A 359 -29.12 21.43 -8.82
CA PRO A 359 -29.14 20.20 -9.62
C PRO A 359 -27.90 20.00 -10.50
N THR A 360 -27.30 21.08 -11.00
CA THR A 360 -26.07 20.99 -11.80
C THR A 360 -24.89 20.52 -10.94
N THR A 361 -24.75 21.07 -9.73
CA THR A 361 -23.75 20.65 -8.75
C THR A 361 -23.95 19.18 -8.34
N GLN A 362 -25.19 18.75 -8.10
CA GLN A 362 -25.51 17.35 -7.80
C GLN A 362 -25.17 16.42 -8.97
N ALA A 363 -25.44 16.84 -10.21
CA ALA A 363 -25.08 16.08 -11.40
C ALA A 363 -23.55 15.91 -11.52
N THR A 364 -22.75 16.95 -11.23
CA THR A 364 -21.28 16.85 -11.18
C THR A 364 -20.81 15.90 -10.08
N LEU A 365 -21.32 16.05 -8.84
CA LEU A 365 -20.95 15.15 -7.74
C LEU A 365 -21.28 13.68 -8.07
N GLY A 366 -22.46 13.43 -8.65
CA GLY A 366 -22.92 12.10 -9.02
C GLY A 366 -22.15 11.49 -10.18
N GLY A 367 -22.06 12.22 -11.30
CA GLY A 367 -21.48 11.75 -12.56
C GLY A 367 -19.96 11.69 -12.56
N ASP A 368 -19.30 12.65 -11.91
CA ASP A 368 -17.85 12.84 -12.05
C ASP A 368 -17.07 12.38 -10.82
N LEU A 369 -17.73 12.13 -9.68
CA LEU A 369 -17.08 11.60 -8.47
C LEU A 369 -17.69 10.27 -8.01
N ALA A 370 -19.00 10.24 -7.73
CA ALA A 370 -19.65 9.05 -7.16
C ALA A 370 -19.61 7.86 -8.13
N ALA A 371 -19.84 8.10 -9.43
CA ALA A 371 -19.74 7.06 -10.45
C ALA A 371 -18.34 6.43 -10.51
N TYR A 372 -17.28 7.23 -10.40
CA TYR A 372 -15.91 6.73 -10.37
C TYR A 372 -15.60 5.94 -9.11
N CYS A 373 -16.06 6.42 -7.94
CA CYS A 373 -15.93 5.68 -6.68
C CYS A 373 -16.61 4.31 -6.77
N ALA A 374 -17.87 4.26 -7.24
CA ALA A 374 -18.65 3.04 -7.35
C ALA A 374 -18.05 2.05 -8.37
N ALA A 375 -17.65 2.54 -9.56
CA ALA A 375 -17.02 1.70 -10.57
C ALA A 375 -15.70 1.09 -10.07
N PHE A 376 -14.89 1.88 -9.36
CA PHE A 376 -13.61 1.43 -8.84
C PHE A 376 -13.78 0.43 -7.68
N ASP A 377 -14.71 0.66 -6.75
CA ASP A 377 -15.08 -0.31 -5.70
C ASP A 377 -15.54 -1.65 -6.31
N GLY A 378 -16.34 -1.60 -7.38
CA GLY A 378 -16.75 -2.78 -8.14
C GLY A 378 -15.57 -3.60 -8.68
N LEU A 379 -14.53 -2.95 -9.22
CA LEU A 379 -13.33 -3.62 -9.72
C LEU A 379 -12.54 -4.32 -8.59
N VAL A 380 -12.38 -3.65 -7.45
CA VAL A 380 -11.69 -4.22 -6.29
C VAL A 380 -12.44 -5.45 -5.77
N LYS A 381 -13.77 -5.36 -5.61
CA LYS A 381 -14.61 -6.49 -5.19
C LYS A 381 -14.58 -7.64 -6.20
N ALA A 382 -14.56 -7.36 -7.50
CA ALA A 382 -14.45 -8.39 -8.53
C ALA A 382 -13.09 -9.11 -8.49
N ALA A 383 -11.99 -8.38 -8.27
CA ALA A 383 -10.65 -8.97 -8.12
C ALA A 383 -10.56 -9.97 -6.96
N GLU A 384 -11.25 -9.67 -5.85
CA GLU A 384 -11.39 -10.54 -4.68
C GLU A 384 -12.32 -11.73 -4.93
N ARG A 385 -13.51 -11.47 -5.51
CA ARG A 385 -14.60 -12.46 -5.61
C ARG A 385 -14.32 -13.57 -6.61
N PHE A 386 -13.55 -13.27 -7.65
CA PHE A 386 -13.27 -14.20 -8.75
C PHE A 386 -11.77 -14.54 -8.83
N PRO A 387 -11.13 -15.04 -7.76
CA PRO A 387 -9.70 -15.27 -7.79
C PRO A 387 -9.34 -16.41 -8.75
N LEU A 388 -8.11 -16.35 -9.27
CA LEU A 388 -7.51 -17.51 -9.92
C LEU A 388 -6.80 -18.34 -8.84
N VAL A 389 -7.25 -19.57 -8.63
CA VAL A 389 -6.67 -20.48 -7.64
C VAL A 389 -5.76 -21.49 -8.31
N SER A 390 -4.49 -21.51 -7.93
CA SER A 390 -3.53 -22.50 -8.40
C SER A 390 -2.42 -22.68 -7.37
N HIS A 391 -1.83 -23.88 -7.31
CA HIS A 391 -0.77 -24.22 -6.34
C HIS A 391 -1.14 -23.88 -4.87
N GLY A 392 -2.43 -23.97 -4.54
CA GLY A 392 -2.94 -23.63 -3.21
C GLY A 392 -2.94 -22.14 -2.86
N TYR A 393 -2.75 -21.24 -3.83
CA TYR A 393 -2.77 -19.79 -3.68
C TYR A 393 -3.95 -19.19 -4.47
N ALA A 394 -4.72 -18.29 -3.83
CA ALA A 394 -5.77 -17.50 -4.48
C ALA A 394 -5.22 -16.15 -4.92
N ARG A 395 -4.96 -16.02 -6.22
CA ARG A 395 -4.46 -14.79 -6.84
C ARG A 395 -5.64 -13.84 -7.14
N PRO A 396 -5.59 -12.55 -6.71
CA PRO A 396 -6.56 -11.55 -7.16
C PRO A 396 -6.62 -11.50 -8.68
N HIS A 397 -7.82 -11.52 -9.24
CA HIS A 397 -7.99 -11.76 -10.67
C HIS A 397 -7.25 -10.72 -11.53
N PRO A 398 -6.29 -11.13 -12.39
CA PRO A 398 -5.45 -10.19 -13.14
C PRO A 398 -6.22 -9.19 -14.00
N GLN A 399 -7.33 -9.60 -14.64
CA GLN A 399 -8.14 -8.71 -15.48
C GLN A 399 -8.65 -7.50 -14.68
N TYR A 400 -9.18 -7.71 -13.47
CA TYR A 400 -9.74 -6.63 -12.66
C TYR A 400 -8.65 -5.78 -12.03
N ILE A 401 -7.53 -6.38 -11.63
CA ILE A 401 -6.35 -5.65 -11.16
C ILE A 401 -5.83 -4.70 -12.25
N TYR A 402 -5.56 -5.23 -13.45
CA TYR A 402 -5.00 -4.41 -14.52
C TYR A 402 -6.02 -3.42 -15.12
N ALA A 403 -7.32 -3.71 -15.06
CA ALA A 403 -8.36 -2.74 -15.39
C ALA A 403 -8.35 -1.57 -14.39
N GLY A 404 -8.33 -1.85 -13.09
CA GLY A 404 -8.23 -0.84 -12.04
C GLY A 404 -6.98 0.04 -12.20
N MET A 405 -5.81 -0.58 -12.41
CA MET A 405 -4.57 0.15 -12.67
C MET A 405 -4.64 1.03 -13.94
N SER A 406 -5.30 0.54 -14.99
CA SER A 406 -5.44 1.30 -16.25
C SER A 406 -6.34 2.51 -16.09
N LEU A 407 -7.42 2.37 -15.31
CA LEU A 407 -8.38 3.45 -15.06
C LEU A 407 -7.86 4.47 -14.04
N GLN A 408 -7.15 4.03 -12.99
CA GLN A 408 -6.64 4.86 -11.90
C GLN A 408 -6.00 6.18 -12.39
N ARG A 409 -5.12 6.11 -13.40
CA ARG A 409 -4.46 7.30 -13.99
C ARG A 409 -5.45 8.32 -14.56
N ARG A 410 -6.51 7.86 -15.22
CA ARG A 410 -7.52 8.74 -15.82
C ARG A 410 -8.42 9.32 -14.72
N LEU A 411 -8.96 8.43 -13.90
CA LEU A 411 -9.89 8.77 -12.83
C LEU A 411 -9.28 9.79 -11.86
N ILE A 412 -8.02 9.63 -11.45
CA ILE A 412 -7.42 10.58 -10.49
C ILE A 412 -7.27 11.98 -11.07
N VAL A 413 -6.95 12.11 -12.36
CA VAL A 413 -6.82 13.42 -13.03
C VAL A 413 -8.19 14.09 -13.13
N ASP A 414 -9.22 13.34 -13.53
CA ASP A 414 -10.58 13.85 -13.62
C ASP A 414 -11.12 14.24 -12.23
N MET A 415 -10.90 13.41 -11.20
CA MET A 415 -11.25 13.73 -9.80
C MET A 415 -10.58 15.03 -9.32
N TYR A 416 -9.28 15.23 -9.60
CA TYR A 416 -8.56 16.46 -9.25
C TYR A 416 -9.14 17.67 -9.99
N ARG A 417 -9.45 17.53 -11.29
CA ARG A 417 -10.07 18.59 -12.10
C ARG A 417 -11.44 18.97 -11.53
N THR A 418 -12.31 18.00 -11.28
CA THR A 418 -13.66 18.25 -10.76
C THR A 418 -13.63 19.00 -9.42
N VAL A 419 -12.75 18.61 -8.48
CA VAL A 419 -12.61 19.33 -7.20
C VAL A 419 -12.12 20.77 -7.41
N ARG A 420 -11.23 21.01 -8.38
CA ARG A 420 -10.77 22.37 -8.74
C ARG A 420 -11.90 23.21 -9.33
N GLU A 421 -12.70 22.64 -10.21
CA GLU A 421 -13.82 23.31 -10.85
C GLU A 421 -14.92 23.66 -9.84
N LEU A 422 -15.26 22.74 -8.92
CA LEU A 422 -16.21 22.99 -7.83
C LEU A 422 -15.73 24.11 -6.87
N ALA A 423 -14.42 24.23 -6.65
CA ALA A 423 -13.88 25.28 -5.80
C ALA A 423 -13.82 26.66 -6.47
N GLY A 424 -13.59 26.69 -7.79
CA GLY A 424 -13.37 27.92 -8.54
C GLY A 424 -12.29 28.79 -7.89
N GLY A 425 -12.55 30.10 -7.79
CA GLY A 425 -11.63 31.09 -7.20
C GLY A 425 -11.45 31.00 -5.67
N ALA A 426 -12.11 30.05 -4.99
CA ALA A 426 -12.01 29.92 -3.53
C ALA A 426 -10.57 29.62 -3.07
N PHE A 427 -9.79 28.88 -3.85
CA PHE A 427 -8.40 28.58 -3.52
C PHE A 427 -7.46 29.79 -3.64
N GLN A 428 -7.85 30.80 -4.42
CA GLN A 428 -7.10 32.04 -4.60
C GLN A 428 -7.43 33.04 -3.48
N THR A 429 -8.55 32.83 -2.80
CA THR A 429 -9.07 33.73 -1.76
C THR A 429 -8.89 33.10 -0.38
N MET A 430 -7.63 32.88 0.02
CA MET A 430 -7.26 32.34 1.32
C MET A 430 -6.24 33.27 2.02
N PRO A 431 -6.26 33.40 3.36
CA PRO A 431 -5.21 34.11 4.08
C PRO A 431 -3.89 33.33 3.99
N SER A 432 -2.77 34.05 4.08
CA SER A 432 -1.42 33.48 4.02
C SER A 432 -1.22 32.36 5.05
N SER A 433 -1.69 32.55 6.28
CA SER A 433 -1.55 31.57 7.36
C SER A 433 -2.70 31.64 8.36
N GLU A 434 -2.76 30.66 9.27
CA GLU A 434 -3.65 30.68 10.44
C GLU A 434 -3.49 31.95 11.28
N ALA A 435 -2.30 32.57 11.28
CA ALA A 435 -2.00 33.76 12.06
C ALA A 435 -2.96 34.93 11.74
N ALA A 436 -3.55 34.97 10.54
CA ALA A 436 -4.56 35.96 10.18
C ALA A 436 -5.78 35.96 11.12
N PHE A 437 -6.11 34.82 11.72
CA PHE A 437 -7.20 34.65 12.69
C PHE A 437 -6.77 34.88 14.15
N LEU A 438 -5.46 35.02 14.41
CA LEU A 438 -4.90 35.20 15.75
C LEU A 438 -4.42 36.64 15.99
N SER A 439 -3.96 37.33 14.94
CA SER A 439 -3.47 38.70 15.03
C SER A 439 -4.58 39.69 15.42
N PRO A 440 -4.36 40.57 16.41
CA PRO A 440 -5.30 41.65 16.74
C PRO A 440 -5.60 42.58 15.57
N GLU A 441 -4.64 42.79 14.66
CA GLU A 441 -4.81 43.69 13.50
C GLU A 441 -5.66 43.07 12.39
N THR A 442 -5.46 41.78 12.07
CA THR A 442 -6.10 41.16 10.90
C THR A 442 -7.35 40.35 11.23
N ARG A 443 -7.51 39.90 12.48
CA ARG A 443 -8.55 38.94 12.86
C ARG A 443 -9.96 39.40 12.50
N ALA A 444 -10.31 40.65 12.79
CA ALA A 444 -11.64 41.18 12.49
C ALA A 444 -11.95 41.12 10.97
N HIS A 445 -10.98 41.44 10.12
CA HIS A 445 -11.12 41.32 8.67
C HIS A 445 -11.16 39.87 8.22
N ALA A 446 -10.31 39.01 8.78
CA ALA A 446 -10.28 37.59 8.43
C ALA A 446 -11.61 36.90 8.76
N GLU A 447 -12.17 37.15 9.95
CA GLU A 447 -13.49 36.64 10.37
C GLU A 447 -14.61 37.16 9.47
N ARG A 448 -14.56 38.44 9.08
CA ARG A 448 -15.61 39.08 8.25
C ARG A 448 -15.60 38.62 6.80
N TYR A 449 -14.43 38.54 6.16
CA TYR A 449 -14.32 38.39 4.70
C TYR A 449 -14.05 36.96 4.23
N TYR A 450 -13.60 36.05 5.10
CA TYR A 450 -13.36 34.64 4.72
C TYR A 450 -14.47 33.67 5.13
N GLN A 451 -15.54 34.14 5.78
CA GLN A 451 -16.71 33.31 6.14
C GLN A 451 -17.52 32.87 4.91
N SER A 452 -18.39 31.88 5.12
CA SER A 452 -19.55 31.65 4.25
C SER A 452 -20.83 31.84 5.05
N SER A 453 -21.96 31.86 4.34
CA SER A 453 -23.29 31.87 4.94
C SER A 453 -23.68 30.60 5.72
N THR A 454 -22.82 29.57 5.76
CA THR A 454 -23.04 28.31 6.50
C THR A 454 -21.93 27.98 7.48
N THR A 455 -20.77 28.64 7.39
CA THR A 455 -19.59 28.24 8.15
C THR A 455 -18.74 29.46 8.50
N GLY A 456 -18.26 29.51 9.74
CA GLY A 456 -17.34 30.55 10.18
C GLY A 456 -16.05 30.57 9.36
N ALA A 457 -15.44 31.75 9.23
CA ALA A 457 -14.27 31.97 8.38
C ALA A 457 -13.13 30.97 8.61
N ARG A 458 -12.76 30.72 9.87
CA ARG A 458 -11.66 29.82 10.21
C ARG A 458 -11.94 28.38 9.78
N ASP A 459 -13.17 27.89 9.92
CA ASP A 459 -13.50 26.51 9.53
C ASP A 459 -13.61 26.36 8.01
N ARG A 460 -14.14 27.37 7.32
CA ARG A 460 -14.14 27.42 5.86
C ARG A 460 -12.71 27.39 5.30
N ILE A 461 -11.82 28.26 5.81
CA ILE A 461 -10.42 28.28 5.37
C ILE A 461 -9.72 26.96 5.71
N LYS A 462 -10.01 26.35 6.85
CA LYS A 462 -9.46 25.03 7.22
C LYS A 462 -9.79 23.96 6.18
N LEU A 463 -11.05 23.92 5.70
CA LEU A 463 -11.45 23.01 4.63
C LEU A 463 -10.74 23.33 3.31
N LEU A 464 -10.67 24.61 2.92
CA LEU A 464 -10.02 25.00 1.68
C LEU A 464 -8.53 24.68 1.68
N LYS A 465 -7.82 24.91 2.80
CA LYS A 465 -6.40 24.54 2.94
C LYS A 465 -6.19 23.04 2.94
N LEU A 466 -7.09 22.26 3.56
CA LEU A 466 -7.06 20.79 3.47
C LEU A 466 -7.16 20.29 2.02
N ILE A 467 -8.11 20.82 1.26
CA ILE A 467 -8.30 20.41 -0.13
C ILE A 467 -7.12 20.90 -0.99
N TRP A 468 -6.67 22.13 -0.77
CA TRP A 468 -5.55 22.70 -1.52
C TRP A 468 -4.24 21.95 -1.26
N ASP A 469 -3.99 21.51 -0.02
CA ASP A 469 -2.83 20.67 0.30
C ASP A 469 -2.91 19.30 -0.39
N LEU A 470 -4.11 18.78 -0.67
CA LEU A 470 -4.26 17.55 -1.44
C LEU A 470 -3.99 17.73 -2.93
N ILE A 471 -4.40 18.85 -3.54
CA ILE A 471 -4.45 18.94 -5.01
C ILE A 471 -3.54 20.01 -5.62
N GLY A 472 -3.09 20.99 -4.83
CA GLY A 472 -2.49 22.24 -5.33
C GLY A 472 -1.12 22.58 -4.78
N THR A 473 -0.69 21.98 -3.66
CA THR A 473 0.68 22.14 -3.13
C THR A 473 1.67 21.22 -3.84
N GLU A 474 2.97 21.34 -3.54
CA GLU A 474 4.00 20.42 -4.05
C GLU A 474 3.72 18.97 -3.63
N TYR A 475 3.23 18.76 -2.40
CA TYR A 475 2.75 17.46 -1.94
C TYR A 475 1.57 16.96 -2.78
N GLY A 476 0.58 17.81 -3.06
CA GLY A 476 -0.53 17.44 -3.95
C GLY A 476 -0.09 17.10 -5.37
N GLY A 477 0.88 17.83 -5.92
CA GLY A 477 1.52 17.52 -7.19
C GLY A 477 2.23 16.15 -7.18
N ARG A 478 2.98 15.85 -6.12
CA ARG A 478 3.60 14.53 -5.92
C ARG A 478 2.57 13.43 -5.77
N GLN A 479 1.47 13.66 -5.05
CA GLN A 479 0.38 12.69 -4.91
C GLN A 479 -0.24 12.36 -6.28
N LEU A 480 -0.51 13.37 -7.11
CA LEU A 480 -1.00 13.15 -8.47
C LEU A 480 0.02 12.36 -9.32
N GLN A 481 1.30 12.75 -9.29
CA GLN A 481 2.38 12.05 -10.00
C GLN A 481 2.48 10.59 -9.55
N TYR A 482 2.40 10.33 -8.25
CA TYR A 482 2.40 8.98 -7.69
C TYR A 482 1.22 8.16 -8.25
N GLU A 483 -0.02 8.64 -8.14
CA GLU A 483 -1.18 7.87 -8.61
C GLU A 483 -1.16 7.58 -10.11
N MET A 484 -0.54 8.47 -10.90
CA MET A 484 -0.42 8.28 -12.35
C MET A 484 0.64 7.24 -12.74
N PHE A 485 1.68 7.01 -11.92
CA PHE A 485 2.87 6.29 -12.33
C PHE A 485 3.44 5.28 -11.32
N TYR A 486 2.83 5.09 -10.14
CA TYR A 486 3.38 4.27 -9.05
C TYR A 486 3.73 2.83 -9.44
N SER A 487 3.07 2.28 -10.45
CA SER A 487 3.22 0.88 -10.87
C SER A 487 4.04 0.72 -12.16
N ALA A 488 3.86 1.59 -13.14
CA ALA A 488 4.62 1.69 -14.39
C ALA A 488 4.09 2.85 -15.26
N ALA A 489 4.78 3.15 -16.36
CA ALA A 489 4.23 3.97 -17.44
C ALA A 489 2.97 3.33 -18.06
N GLN A 490 2.02 4.16 -18.51
CA GLN A 490 0.71 3.70 -18.95
C GLN A 490 0.73 2.62 -20.07
N PRO A 491 1.57 2.71 -21.12
CA PRO A 491 1.62 1.66 -22.14
C PRO A 491 1.98 0.28 -21.57
N VAL A 492 2.80 0.23 -20.53
CA VAL A 492 3.17 -1.02 -19.84
C VAL A 492 1.96 -1.59 -19.11
N VAL A 493 1.20 -0.77 -18.39
CA VAL A 493 -0.03 -1.19 -17.71
C VAL A 493 -1.09 -1.68 -18.70
N ASN A 494 -1.31 -0.94 -19.79
CA ASN A 494 -2.26 -1.32 -20.83
C ASN A 494 -1.89 -2.64 -21.50
N ARG A 495 -0.58 -2.88 -21.73
CA ARG A 495 -0.10 -4.17 -22.27
C ARG A 495 -0.37 -5.33 -21.31
N ARG A 496 -0.29 -5.11 -19.99
CA ARG A 496 -0.67 -6.11 -18.98
C ARG A 496 -2.16 -6.42 -19.03
N LEU A 497 -3.02 -5.40 -19.14
CA LEU A 497 -4.46 -5.60 -19.32
C LEU A 497 -4.77 -6.35 -20.63
N PHE A 498 -4.12 -5.98 -21.74
CA PHE A 498 -4.27 -6.67 -23.02
C PHE A 498 -3.97 -8.17 -22.89
N ARG A 499 -2.92 -8.55 -22.15
CA ARG A 499 -2.59 -9.96 -21.90
C ARG A 499 -3.56 -10.69 -20.98
N ALA A 500 -4.22 -9.96 -20.07
CA ALA A 500 -5.11 -10.54 -19.08
C ALA A 500 -6.58 -10.59 -19.50
N TYR A 501 -6.97 -9.85 -20.54
CA TYR A 501 -8.33 -9.85 -21.07
C TYR A 501 -8.56 -11.07 -21.95
N ASP A 502 -9.76 -11.66 -21.86
CA ASP A 502 -10.16 -12.82 -22.64
C ASP A 502 -10.58 -12.44 -24.08
N TRP A 503 -9.57 -12.11 -24.89
CA TRP A 503 -9.77 -11.84 -26.32
C TRP A 503 -10.29 -13.06 -27.08
N THR A 504 -10.00 -14.27 -26.60
CA THR A 504 -10.46 -15.52 -27.23
C THR A 504 -11.98 -15.60 -27.19
N SER A 505 -12.58 -15.44 -26.02
CA SER A 505 -14.05 -15.42 -25.90
C SER A 505 -14.68 -14.25 -26.65
N ALA A 506 -14.07 -13.06 -26.60
CA ALA A 506 -14.55 -11.89 -27.35
C ALA A 506 -14.56 -12.14 -28.87
N LYS A 507 -13.48 -12.69 -29.42
CA LYS A 507 -13.37 -13.04 -30.84
C LYS A 507 -14.30 -14.18 -31.23
N ALA A 508 -14.46 -15.19 -30.38
CA ALA A 508 -15.34 -16.32 -30.68
C ALA A 508 -16.79 -15.87 -30.92
N MET A 509 -17.27 -14.81 -30.26
CA MET A 509 -18.58 -14.24 -30.56
C MET A 509 -18.67 -13.66 -31.97
N VAL A 510 -17.62 -12.97 -32.41
CA VAL A 510 -17.51 -12.40 -33.77
C VAL A 510 -17.41 -13.53 -34.80
N ASP A 511 -16.54 -14.51 -34.56
CA ASP A 511 -16.34 -15.65 -35.46
C ASP A 511 -17.63 -16.47 -35.64
N ARG A 512 -18.44 -16.61 -34.57
CA ARG A 512 -19.78 -17.22 -34.67
C ARG A 512 -20.69 -16.45 -35.61
N LEU A 513 -20.77 -15.13 -35.49
CA LEU A 513 -21.60 -14.30 -36.37
C LEU A 513 -21.09 -14.31 -37.82
N LEU A 514 -19.77 -14.31 -38.03
CA LEU A 514 -19.17 -14.43 -39.37
C LEU A 514 -19.50 -15.77 -40.04
N ALA A 515 -19.65 -16.84 -39.26
CA ALA A 515 -20.01 -18.15 -39.79
C ALA A 515 -21.49 -18.28 -40.18
N GLU A 516 -22.33 -17.26 -39.89
CA GLU A 516 -23.75 -17.26 -40.22
C GLU A 516 -24.07 -16.76 -41.63
N TYR A 517 -23.10 -16.21 -42.38
CA TYR A 517 -23.31 -15.66 -43.73
C TYR A 517 -22.22 -15.97 -44.75
#